data_AF-A0A447IG56-F1
#
_entry.id   AF-A0A447IG56-F1
#
_cell.length_a   1.000
_cell.length_b   1.000
_cell.length_c   1.000
_cell.angle_alpha   90.00
_cell.angle_beta   90.00
_cell.angle_gamma   90.00
#
_symmetry.space_group_name_H-M   'P 1'
#
loop_
_entity.id
_entity.type
_entity.pdbx_description
1 polymer ?
#
loop_
_entity_poly.entity_id
_entity_poly.type
_entity_poly.pdbx_seq_one_letter_code
_entity_poly.pdbx_strand_id
1 'polypeptide(L)'
;MKHLLVATVLSAVFIGGGATPSYAQYAPDGIYLMTRMWISSFEMDVYYFGPGIAVNAPSYDIAAYGTSYAEEQNPGTVGDVSFTGGTMRIDWHDGDVTEADLEPSSGGCFNFDGGLFCPVEKFSSSTLSGVFHGGAAVGGGTSAFASSGQTLLFQEDGRYAMGSTTVVDSIAGGVDATAYSDQAEAGQYTISGNSIEFYPDGGQAWSTASFPYHDDALPGAFPNRIYFDGVMMSRQ
;
A
#
# COMPACT_ATOMS: atom_id res chain seq x y z
N MET A 1 -66.73 -50.70 7.64
CA MET A 1 -65.84 -49.69 8.23
C MET A 1 -64.40 -50.18 8.03
N LYS A 2 -63.64 -49.56 7.12
CA LYS A 2 -62.27 -49.96 6.77
C LYS A 2 -61.30 -49.05 7.55
N HIS A 3 -60.42 -49.65 8.34
CA HIS A 3 -59.37 -48.93 9.06
C HIS A 3 -58.17 -48.68 8.14
N LEU A 4 -57.74 -47.43 8.06
CA LEU A 4 -56.59 -46.95 7.31
C LEU A 4 -55.35 -47.01 8.22
N LEU A 5 -54.33 -47.78 7.84
CA LEU A 5 -53.02 -47.77 8.49
C LEU A 5 -52.26 -46.52 8.02
N VAL A 6 -51.85 -45.67 8.95
CA VAL A 6 -50.95 -44.54 8.69
C VAL A 6 -49.53 -45.00 8.99
N ALA A 7 -48.68 -45.03 7.96
CA ALA A 7 -47.26 -45.31 8.09
C ALA A 7 -46.52 -44.03 8.54
N THR A 8 -45.88 -44.09 9.70
CA THR A 8 -44.99 -43.03 10.20
C THR A 8 -43.67 -43.08 9.44
N VAL A 9 -43.38 -42.04 8.67
CA VAL A 9 -42.05 -41.85 8.04
C VAL A 9 -41.10 -41.33 9.11
N LEU A 10 -40.04 -42.09 9.39
CA LEU A 10 -38.93 -41.68 10.23
C LEU A 10 -38.06 -40.69 9.44
N SER A 11 -38.13 -39.40 9.75
CA SER A 11 -37.21 -38.42 9.19
C SER A 11 -35.85 -38.55 9.87
N ALA A 12 -34.83 -38.95 9.10
CA ALA A 12 -33.44 -38.88 9.53
C ALA A 12 -33.05 -37.40 9.69
N VAL A 13 -32.66 -37.02 10.90
CA VAL A 13 -32.03 -35.73 11.18
C VAL A 13 -30.62 -35.80 10.62
N PHE A 14 -30.39 -35.14 9.49
CA PHE A 14 -29.04 -34.76 9.08
C PHE A 14 -28.56 -33.71 10.07
N ILE A 15 -27.60 -34.08 10.93
CA ILE A 15 -26.82 -33.12 11.70
C ILE A 15 -25.94 -32.41 10.66
N GLY A 16 -26.40 -31.25 10.21
CA GLY A 16 -25.70 -30.42 9.23
C GLY A 16 -24.27 -30.14 9.71
N GLY A 17 -23.32 -30.29 8.79
CA GLY A 17 -21.94 -29.90 8.99
C GLY A 17 -21.90 -28.47 9.52
N GLY A 18 -21.14 -28.26 10.60
CA GLY A 18 -20.87 -26.92 11.10
C GLY A 18 -20.32 -26.10 9.93
N ALA A 19 -20.93 -24.94 9.68
CA ALA A 19 -20.39 -23.99 8.73
C ALA A 19 -18.93 -23.74 9.12
N THR A 20 -18.01 -24.05 8.22
CA THR A 20 -16.63 -23.55 8.32
C THR A 20 -16.73 -22.03 8.47
N PRO A 21 -16.06 -21.41 9.45
CA PRO A 21 -16.05 -19.96 9.57
C PRO A 21 -15.63 -19.38 8.23
N SER A 22 -16.45 -18.49 7.67
CA SER A 22 -16.09 -17.80 6.45
C SER A 22 -14.93 -16.85 6.78
N TYR A 23 -13.74 -17.15 6.27
CA TYR A 23 -12.59 -16.27 6.37
C TYR A 23 -12.73 -15.00 5.51
N ALA A 24 -13.80 -14.88 4.72
CA ALA A 24 -14.10 -13.65 3.97
C ALA A 24 -14.22 -12.41 4.87
N GLN A 25 -14.57 -12.57 6.15
CA GLN A 25 -14.59 -11.46 7.12
C GLN A 25 -13.18 -10.97 7.51
N TYR A 26 -12.14 -11.76 7.23
CA TYR A 26 -10.74 -11.46 7.48
C TYR A 26 -9.96 -11.21 6.18
N ALA A 27 -10.66 -11.17 5.04
CA ALA A 27 -10.01 -10.83 3.78
C ALA A 27 -9.42 -9.40 3.91
N PRO A 28 -8.10 -9.23 3.70
CA PRO A 28 -7.48 -7.94 3.78
C PRO A 28 -8.01 -7.02 2.67
N ASP A 29 -8.17 -5.73 3.00
CA ASP A 29 -8.68 -4.70 2.09
C ASP A 29 -7.95 -3.39 2.37
N GLY A 30 -7.31 -2.84 1.34
CA GLY A 30 -6.46 -1.65 1.41
C GLY A 30 -4.96 -1.93 1.31
N ILE A 31 -4.16 -0.93 1.71
CA ILE A 31 -2.70 -0.97 1.63
C ILE A 31 -2.12 -1.45 2.96
N TYR A 32 -1.15 -2.36 2.86
CA TYR A 32 -0.43 -2.96 3.97
C TYR A 32 1.07 -2.79 3.78
N LEU A 33 1.77 -2.44 4.85
CA LEU A 33 3.22 -2.55 4.93
C LEU A 33 3.56 -3.96 5.43
N MET A 34 4.31 -4.69 4.62
CA MET A 34 4.86 -5.99 4.95
C MET A 34 6.26 -5.79 5.54
N THR A 35 6.53 -6.49 6.64
CA THR A 35 7.89 -6.66 7.15
C THR A 35 8.18 -8.15 7.33
N ARG A 36 9.37 -8.58 6.91
CA ARG A 36 9.77 -9.98 7.00
C ARG A 36 11.25 -10.08 7.32
N MET A 37 11.60 -10.98 8.25
CA MET A 37 12.97 -11.40 8.45
C MET A 37 13.23 -12.67 7.66
N TRP A 38 14.07 -12.57 6.63
CA TRP A 38 14.75 -13.72 6.07
C TRP A 38 16.06 -13.94 6.80
N ILE A 39 16.53 -15.20 6.87
CA ILE A 39 17.76 -15.70 7.49
C ILE A 39 18.75 -14.63 7.99
N SER A 40 19.22 -13.74 7.10
CA SER A 40 20.11 -12.63 7.45
C SER A 40 19.73 -11.27 6.86
N SER A 41 18.52 -11.09 6.34
CA SER A 41 18.05 -9.83 5.74
C SER A 41 16.66 -9.45 6.24
N PHE A 42 16.51 -8.17 6.58
CA PHE A 42 15.20 -7.57 6.80
C PHE A 42 14.64 -7.09 5.46
N GLU A 43 13.40 -7.45 5.19
CA GLU A 43 12.64 -7.07 4.02
C GLU A 43 11.47 -6.20 4.47
N MET A 44 11.23 -5.14 3.71
CA MET A 44 10.05 -4.29 3.83
C MET A 44 9.45 -4.12 2.45
N ASP A 45 8.14 -4.29 2.32
CA ASP A 45 7.43 -4.15 1.05
C ASP A 45 6.01 -3.62 1.27
N VAL A 46 5.37 -3.11 0.22
CA VAL A 46 4.01 -2.61 0.25
C VAL A 46 3.12 -3.51 -0.60
N TYR A 47 1.98 -3.88 -0.04
CA TYR A 47 0.97 -4.64 -0.76
C TYR A 47 -0.35 -3.87 -0.72
N TYR A 48 -1.07 -3.90 -1.84
CA TYR A 48 -2.49 -3.61 -1.86
C TYR A 48 -3.26 -4.93 -1.92
N PHE A 49 -4.28 -5.07 -1.08
CA PHE A 49 -5.28 -6.13 -1.19
C PHE A 49 -6.63 -5.50 -1.50
N GLY A 50 -7.36 -6.08 -2.44
CA GLY A 50 -8.74 -5.72 -2.73
C GLY A 50 -9.59 -6.97 -2.97
N PRO A 51 -10.87 -6.81 -3.37
CA PRO A 51 -11.76 -7.95 -3.62
C PRO A 51 -11.19 -8.88 -4.71
N GLY A 52 -10.57 -9.98 -4.28
CA GLY A 52 -10.02 -11.01 -5.16
C GLY A 52 -8.69 -10.64 -5.84
N ILE A 53 -8.01 -9.57 -5.41
CA ILE A 53 -6.77 -9.09 -6.05
C ILE A 53 -5.71 -8.75 -4.99
N ALA A 54 -4.45 -9.00 -5.31
CA ALA A 54 -3.30 -8.48 -4.60
C ALA A 54 -2.39 -7.76 -5.60
N VAL A 55 -1.76 -6.67 -5.16
CA VAL A 55 -0.72 -5.98 -5.92
C VAL A 55 0.49 -5.74 -5.01
N ASN A 56 1.63 -6.27 -5.40
CA ASN A 56 2.92 -6.01 -4.76
C ASN A 56 3.52 -4.70 -5.30
N ALA A 57 4.15 -3.90 -4.41
CA ALA A 57 4.77 -2.61 -4.74
C ALA A 57 3.90 -1.70 -5.63
N PRO A 58 2.66 -1.35 -5.20
CA PRO A 58 1.78 -0.51 -6.00
C PRO A 58 2.41 0.87 -6.26
N SER A 59 2.49 1.29 -7.52
CA SER A 59 3.05 2.59 -7.91
C SER A 59 2.04 3.74 -7.93
N TYR A 60 0.76 3.48 -7.60
CA TYR A 60 -0.35 4.45 -7.56
C TYR A 60 -1.48 3.93 -6.68
N ASP A 61 -2.50 4.77 -6.51
CA ASP A 61 -3.71 4.43 -5.77
C ASP A 61 -4.63 3.49 -6.57
N ILE A 62 -4.49 2.20 -6.32
CA ILE A 62 -5.31 1.17 -6.97
C ILE A 62 -6.80 1.34 -6.65
N ALA A 63 -7.16 1.88 -5.47
CA ALA A 63 -8.56 2.13 -5.15
C ALA A 63 -9.17 3.23 -6.03
N ALA A 64 -8.35 4.19 -6.50
CA ALA A 64 -8.78 5.26 -7.40
C ALA A 64 -8.78 4.87 -8.89
N TYR A 65 -7.77 4.13 -9.35
CA TYR A 65 -7.58 3.82 -10.79
C TYR A 65 -8.07 2.43 -11.21
N GLY A 66 -8.32 1.53 -10.25
CA GLY A 66 -8.79 0.17 -10.50
C GLY A 66 -7.70 -0.82 -10.91
N THR A 67 -8.07 -2.10 -10.97
CA THR A 67 -7.15 -3.22 -11.20
C THR A 67 -6.66 -3.36 -12.63
N SER A 68 -7.43 -2.93 -13.63
CA SER A 68 -6.95 -2.93 -15.02
C SER A 68 -5.75 -2.00 -15.21
N TYR A 69 -5.71 -0.89 -14.47
CA TYR A 69 -4.54 -0.02 -14.44
C TYR A 69 -3.37 -0.74 -13.73
N ALA A 70 -3.64 -1.49 -12.63
CA ALA A 70 -2.69 -2.41 -11.93
C ALA A 70 -1.86 -3.22 -12.91
N GLU A 71 -2.56 -3.95 -13.77
CA GLU A 71 -2.00 -4.87 -14.75
C GLU A 71 -1.19 -4.16 -15.84
N GLU A 72 -1.63 -2.98 -16.30
CA GLU A 72 -0.91 -2.21 -17.33
C GLU A 72 0.44 -1.68 -16.83
N GLN A 73 0.49 -1.21 -15.58
CA GLN A 73 1.69 -0.56 -15.06
C GLN A 73 2.68 -1.56 -14.46
N ASN A 74 2.21 -2.62 -13.80
CA ASN A 74 3.07 -3.57 -13.09
C ASN A 74 2.62 -5.03 -13.27
N PRO A 75 2.60 -5.57 -14.50
CA PRO A 75 1.95 -6.86 -14.82
C PRO A 75 2.45 -8.05 -14.01
N GLY A 76 3.72 -8.05 -13.57
CA GLY A 76 4.29 -9.15 -12.78
C GLY A 76 4.04 -9.06 -11.26
N THR A 77 3.37 -8.02 -10.80
CA THR A 77 3.13 -7.79 -9.35
C THR A 77 1.67 -7.89 -8.98
N VAL A 78 0.80 -8.19 -9.95
CA VAL A 78 -0.64 -8.35 -9.76
C VAL A 78 -0.94 -9.84 -9.65
N GLY A 79 -1.83 -10.21 -8.73
CA GLY A 79 -2.24 -11.60 -8.57
C GLY A 79 -3.70 -11.74 -8.14
N ASP A 80 -4.30 -12.86 -8.51
CA ASP A 80 -5.65 -13.23 -8.12
C ASP A 80 -5.64 -13.86 -6.72
N VAL A 81 -6.49 -13.36 -5.83
CA VAL A 81 -6.56 -13.79 -4.42
C VAL A 81 -7.76 -14.71 -4.20
N SER A 82 -7.51 -15.85 -3.58
CA SER A 82 -8.55 -16.78 -3.13
C SER A 82 -8.32 -17.24 -1.70
N PHE A 83 -9.42 -17.63 -1.04
CA PHE A 83 -9.42 -18.12 0.35
C PHE A 83 -10.06 -19.50 0.44
N THR A 84 -9.33 -20.46 1.01
CA THR A 84 -9.84 -21.80 1.30
C THR A 84 -9.44 -22.21 2.70
N GLY A 85 -10.41 -22.41 3.59
CA GLY A 85 -10.13 -22.98 4.92
C GLY A 85 -9.24 -22.15 5.85
N GLY A 86 -9.07 -20.85 5.59
CA GLY A 86 -8.13 -19.97 6.33
C GLY A 86 -6.80 -19.76 5.62
N THR A 87 -6.53 -20.57 4.60
CA THR A 87 -5.40 -20.40 3.70
C THR A 87 -5.72 -19.34 2.65
N MET A 88 -4.85 -18.35 2.54
CA MET A 88 -4.85 -17.39 1.43
C MET A 88 -3.93 -17.93 0.34
N ARG A 89 -4.40 -17.85 -0.90
CA ARG A 89 -3.62 -18.17 -2.09
C ARG A 89 -3.62 -16.96 -3.01
N ILE A 90 -2.45 -16.59 -3.49
CA ILE A 90 -2.23 -15.58 -4.51
C ILE A 90 -1.64 -16.26 -5.73
N ASP A 91 -2.38 -16.24 -6.84
CA ASP A 91 -1.94 -16.68 -8.16
C ASP A 91 -1.42 -15.44 -8.90
N TRP A 92 -0.11 -15.21 -8.90
CA TRP A 92 0.52 -14.06 -9.54
C TRP A 92 0.46 -14.18 -11.06
N HIS A 93 0.27 -13.05 -11.74
CA HIS A 93 0.11 -13.00 -13.19
C HIS A 93 1.42 -13.25 -13.96
N ASP A 94 2.56 -13.28 -13.26
CA ASP A 94 3.84 -13.80 -13.79
C ASP A 94 3.95 -15.33 -13.76
N GLY A 95 2.98 -16.03 -13.16
CA GLY A 95 2.91 -17.48 -13.04
C GLY A 95 3.37 -18.03 -11.70
N ASP A 96 3.92 -17.19 -10.80
CA ASP A 96 4.26 -17.59 -9.45
C ASP A 96 3.01 -17.76 -8.58
N VAL A 97 3.15 -18.54 -7.50
CA VAL A 97 2.06 -18.81 -6.56
C VAL A 97 2.58 -18.67 -5.15
N THR A 98 1.88 -17.87 -4.35
CA THR A 98 2.10 -17.77 -2.89
C THR A 98 0.88 -18.32 -2.17
N GLU A 99 1.07 -19.30 -1.30
CA GLU A 99 -0.01 -19.93 -0.55
C GLU A 99 0.44 -20.20 0.89
N ALA A 100 -0.32 -19.67 1.86
CA ALA A 100 -0.05 -19.84 3.28
C ALA A 100 -1.32 -19.57 4.10
N ASP A 101 -1.33 -20.07 5.33
CA ASP A 101 -2.38 -19.73 6.29
C ASP A 101 -2.33 -18.24 6.61
N LEU A 102 -3.50 -17.60 6.60
CA LEU A 102 -3.64 -16.22 7.06
C LEU A 102 -3.87 -16.26 8.56
N GLU A 103 -2.95 -15.65 9.31
CA GLU A 103 -2.99 -15.63 10.77
C GLU A 103 -3.30 -14.21 11.27
N PRO A 104 -4.55 -13.90 11.65
CA PRO A 104 -4.91 -12.57 12.13
C PRO A 104 -4.14 -12.19 13.39
N SER A 105 -3.80 -10.90 13.50
CA SER A 105 -3.11 -10.29 14.64
C SER A 105 -3.85 -9.02 15.09
N SER A 106 -3.32 -8.35 16.11
CA SER A 106 -3.90 -7.11 16.64
C SER A 106 -3.82 -5.97 15.64
N GLY A 107 -4.74 -5.00 15.75
CA GLY A 107 -4.70 -3.76 14.96
C GLY A 107 -5.03 -3.93 13.48
N GLY A 108 -5.63 -5.05 13.08
CA GLY A 108 -5.90 -5.38 11.68
C GLY A 108 -4.68 -5.93 10.92
N CYS A 109 -3.56 -6.15 11.62
CA CYS A 109 -2.41 -6.85 11.04
C CYS A 109 -2.69 -8.35 10.88
N PHE A 110 -1.91 -9.03 10.04
CA PHE A 110 -1.93 -10.49 9.89
C PHE A 110 -0.55 -11.01 9.46
N ASN A 111 -0.26 -12.29 9.76
CA ASN A 111 0.89 -12.97 9.17
C ASN A 111 0.47 -13.77 7.94
N PHE A 112 1.32 -13.76 6.92
CA PHE A 112 1.15 -14.51 5.68
C PHE A 112 2.53 -14.75 5.05
N ASP A 113 2.82 -15.99 4.64
CA ASP A 113 4.10 -16.37 4.00
C ASP A 113 5.35 -15.83 4.73
N GLY A 114 5.34 -15.93 6.06
CA GLY A 114 6.43 -15.48 6.94
C GLY A 114 6.59 -13.96 7.06
N GLY A 115 5.74 -13.15 6.42
CA GLY A 115 5.68 -11.71 6.56
C GLY A 115 4.58 -11.27 7.53
N LEU A 116 4.83 -10.20 8.29
CA LEU A 116 3.84 -9.48 9.06
C LEU A 116 3.33 -8.30 8.22
N PHE A 117 2.04 -8.31 7.90
CA PHE A 117 1.35 -7.28 7.15
C PHE A 117 0.53 -6.43 8.12
N CYS A 118 0.81 -5.14 8.16
CA CYS A 118 0.02 -4.19 8.96
C CYS A 118 -0.60 -3.13 8.06
N PRO A 119 -1.88 -2.76 8.29
CA PRO A 119 -2.53 -1.73 7.49
C PRO A 119 -1.78 -0.41 7.66
N VAL A 120 -1.64 0.34 6.56
CA VAL A 120 -1.01 1.66 6.61
C VAL A 120 -2.03 2.73 6.98
N GLU A 121 -1.55 3.79 7.62
CA GLU A 121 -2.38 4.96 7.89
C GLU A 121 -2.67 5.74 6.61
N LYS A 122 -3.78 6.46 6.60
CA LYS A 122 -4.12 7.43 5.55
C LYS A 122 -3.65 8.81 5.98
N PHE A 123 -3.30 9.66 5.02
CA PHE A 123 -3.13 11.07 5.33
C PHE A 123 -4.45 11.65 5.85
N SER A 124 -4.37 12.40 6.95
CA SER A 124 -5.54 13.03 7.58
C SER A 124 -5.91 14.39 6.95
N SER A 125 -5.10 14.87 6.02
CA SER A 125 -5.22 16.17 5.36
C SER A 125 -4.97 16.02 3.86
N SER A 126 -5.56 16.92 3.07
CA SER A 126 -5.30 17.02 1.63
C SER A 126 -3.97 17.68 1.27
N THR A 127 -3.27 18.22 2.28
CA THR A 127 -1.92 18.79 2.15
C THR A 127 -1.04 18.35 3.31
N LEU A 128 0.27 18.38 3.07
CA LEU A 128 1.35 18.09 4.01
C LEU A 128 2.34 19.27 4.01
N SER A 129 3.07 19.45 5.10
CA SER A 129 4.24 20.31 5.07
C SER A 129 5.47 19.52 5.46
N GLY A 130 6.63 19.96 5.00
CA GLY A 130 7.92 19.43 5.41
C GLY A 130 8.84 19.09 4.25
N VAL A 131 10.09 18.85 4.60
CA VAL A 131 11.13 18.37 3.68
C VAL A 131 11.35 16.89 3.98
N PHE A 132 11.25 16.06 2.96
CA PHE A 132 11.46 14.62 3.02
C PHE A 132 12.61 14.25 2.11
N HIS A 133 13.59 13.53 2.63
CA HIS A 133 14.81 13.22 1.92
C HIS A 133 15.24 11.77 2.11
N GLY A 134 15.87 11.23 1.06
CA GLY A 134 16.50 9.92 1.08
C GLY A 134 15.49 8.80 1.38
N GLY A 135 15.97 7.75 2.04
CA GLY A 135 15.15 6.62 2.46
C GLY A 135 15.73 5.28 2.05
N ALA A 136 15.19 4.22 2.63
CA ALA A 136 15.44 2.86 2.18
C ALA A 136 14.43 2.49 1.09
N ALA A 137 14.87 1.74 0.08
CA ALA A 137 13.97 1.10 -0.86
C ALA A 137 13.03 0.15 -0.10
N VAL A 138 11.77 0.14 -0.49
CA VAL A 138 10.69 -0.70 0.02
C VAL A 138 10.10 -1.44 -1.18
N GLY A 139 10.10 -2.78 -1.08
CA GLY A 139 9.91 -3.68 -2.22
C GLY A 139 11.18 -3.83 -3.02
N GLY A 140 11.49 -5.04 -3.49
CA GLY A 140 12.75 -5.39 -4.19
C GLY A 140 13.03 -4.62 -5.50
N GLY A 141 12.23 -3.61 -5.84
CA GLY A 141 12.42 -2.73 -6.98
C GLY A 141 13.44 -1.63 -6.75
N THR A 142 14.17 -1.28 -7.81
CA THR A 142 14.99 -0.07 -7.86
C THR A 142 14.13 1.11 -8.29
N SER A 143 13.47 1.80 -7.36
CA SER A 143 12.83 3.06 -7.72
C SER A 143 13.91 4.08 -8.08
N ALA A 144 13.64 4.92 -9.09
CA ALA A 144 14.55 6.01 -9.46
C ALA A 144 14.81 6.92 -8.26
N PHE A 145 13.84 7.05 -7.34
CA PHE A 145 13.93 7.78 -6.08
C PHE A 145 14.95 7.19 -5.10
N ALA A 146 14.95 5.86 -4.91
CA ALA A 146 15.88 5.18 -4.00
C ALA A 146 17.34 5.36 -4.44
N SER A 147 17.57 5.45 -5.74
CA SER A 147 18.90 5.57 -6.35
C SER A 147 19.37 7.01 -6.55
N SER A 148 18.47 8.00 -6.56
CA SER A 148 18.79 9.39 -6.92
C SER A 148 18.97 10.35 -5.73
N GLY A 149 18.69 9.93 -4.50
CA GLY A 149 18.83 10.79 -3.32
C GLY A 149 17.93 12.02 -3.39
N GLN A 150 16.72 11.85 -3.95
CA GLN A 150 15.78 12.93 -4.12
C GLN A 150 15.24 13.47 -2.79
N THR A 151 14.83 14.72 -2.84
CA THR A 151 14.24 15.50 -1.77
C THR A 151 12.91 16.04 -2.26
N LEU A 152 11.86 15.82 -1.47
CA LEU A 152 10.54 16.37 -1.67
C LEU A 152 10.30 17.47 -0.63
N LEU A 153 9.93 18.65 -1.09
CA LEU A 153 9.38 19.71 -0.26
C LEU A 153 7.87 19.76 -0.50
N PHE A 154 7.10 19.67 0.58
CA PHE A 154 5.68 19.95 0.58
C PHE A 154 5.40 21.22 1.37
N GLN A 155 4.53 22.06 0.82
CA GLN A 155 4.04 23.29 1.44
C GLN A 155 2.56 23.14 1.81
N GLU A 156 2.14 23.82 2.88
CA GLU A 156 0.75 23.75 3.40
C GLU A 156 -0.29 24.28 2.40
N ASP A 157 0.13 25.16 1.49
CA ASP A 157 -0.70 25.75 0.43
C ASP A 157 -0.94 24.82 -0.77
N GLY A 158 -0.42 23.58 -0.71
CA GLY A 158 -0.58 22.60 -1.77
C GLY A 158 0.45 22.72 -2.89
N ARG A 159 1.57 23.42 -2.68
CA ARG A 159 2.71 23.41 -3.61
C ARG A 159 3.79 22.39 -3.21
N TYR A 160 4.43 21.80 -4.21
CA TYR A 160 5.56 20.90 -4.01
C TYR A 160 6.77 21.29 -4.87
N ALA A 161 7.92 20.78 -4.46
CA ALA A 161 9.14 20.75 -5.24
C ALA A 161 9.87 19.42 -5.04
N MET A 162 10.48 18.91 -6.11
CA MET A 162 11.17 17.64 -6.16
C MET A 162 12.52 17.81 -6.87
N GLY A 163 13.60 17.42 -6.20
CA GLY A 163 14.95 17.57 -6.74
C GLY A 163 16.02 17.03 -5.80
N SER A 164 17.30 17.29 -6.09
CA SER A 164 18.38 16.94 -5.16
C SER A 164 18.40 17.85 -3.92
N THR A 165 19.04 17.40 -2.84
CA THR A 165 19.09 18.11 -1.53
C THR A 165 19.52 19.56 -1.66
N THR A 166 20.54 19.84 -2.48
CA THR A 166 21.08 21.19 -2.68
C THR A 166 20.04 22.17 -3.26
N VAL A 167 19.08 21.67 -4.03
CA VAL A 167 18.05 22.50 -4.67
C VAL A 167 16.97 22.90 -3.66
N VAL A 168 16.65 22.05 -2.68
CA VAL A 168 15.54 22.31 -1.73
C VAL A 168 15.93 23.31 -0.64
N ASP A 169 17.18 23.29 -0.16
CA ASP A 169 17.68 24.29 0.82
C ASP A 169 17.55 25.73 0.30
N SER A 170 17.71 25.95 -1.02
CA SER A 170 17.51 27.27 -1.61
C SER A 170 16.05 27.74 -1.65
N ILE A 171 15.08 26.83 -1.57
CA ILE A 171 13.64 27.11 -1.65
C ILE A 171 13.04 27.35 -0.26
N ALA A 172 13.49 26.60 0.75
CA ALA A 172 13.04 26.73 2.13
C ALA A 172 13.31 28.13 2.75
N GLY A 173 14.26 28.88 2.18
CA GLY A 173 14.61 30.25 2.59
C GLY A 173 13.69 31.35 2.05
N GLY A 174 12.68 31.00 1.24
CA GLY A 174 11.73 31.95 0.64
C GLY A 174 12.31 32.70 -0.55
N VAL A 175 12.12 32.17 -1.76
CA VAL A 175 12.24 32.91 -3.04
C VAL A 175 11.26 32.29 -4.05
N ASP A 176 10.71 33.14 -4.92
CA ASP A 176 9.82 32.82 -6.03
C ASP A 176 10.22 31.55 -6.81
N ALA A 177 9.21 30.76 -7.20
CA ALA A 177 9.29 29.54 -7.99
C ALA A 177 9.90 29.71 -9.41
N THR A 178 10.51 30.85 -9.72
CA THR A 178 11.15 31.17 -11.00
C THR A 178 12.65 30.85 -11.05
N ALA A 179 13.25 30.36 -9.97
CA ALA A 179 14.69 30.06 -9.85
C ALA A 179 15.02 28.55 -9.84
N TYR A 180 14.26 27.71 -10.55
CA TYR A 180 14.60 26.29 -10.69
C TYR A 180 15.62 26.07 -11.80
N SER A 181 16.70 25.35 -11.50
CA SER A 181 17.60 24.77 -12.51
C SER A 181 16.89 23.66 -13.30
N ASP A 182 17.32 23.43 -14.54
CA ASP A 182 16.76 22.53 -15.58
C ASP A 182 16.48 21.05 -15.21
N GLN A 183 16.55 20.62 -13.93
CA GLN A 183 16.47 19.22 -13.48
C GLN A 183 15.57 19.00 -12.24
N ALA A 184 14.83 20.00 -11.77
CA ALA A 184 13.92 19.88 -10.62
C ALA A 184 12.46 20.11 -11.06
N GLU A 185 11.55 19.25 -10.60
CA GLU A 185 10.11 19.36 -10.84
C GLU A 185 9.46 20.18 -9.72
N ALA A 186 8.49 21.02 -10.05
CA ALA A 186 7.67 21.75 -9.08
C ALA A 186 6.26 21.92 -9.62
N GLY A 187 5.30 22.14 -8.72
CA GLY A 187 3.91 22.33 -9.11
C GLY A 187 2.96 22.36 -7.93
N GLN A 188 1.71 21.99 -8.19
CA GLN A 188 0.69 21.77 -7.18
C GLN A 188 0.53 20.28 -6.89
N TYR A 189 0.07 19.94 -5.69
CA TYR A 189 -0.28 18.58 -5.34
C TYR A 189 -1.55 18.56 -4.48
N THR A 190 -2.21 17.42 -4.47
CA THR A 190 -3.28 17.13 -3.52
C THR A 190 -3.12 15.71 -2.98
N ILE A 191 -3.55 15.51 -1.75
CA ILE A 191 -3.53 14.21 -1.09
C ILE A 191 -4.96 13.70 -0.97
N SER A 192 -5.16 12.44 -1.32
CA SER A 192 -6.42 11.72 -1.13
C SER A 192 -6.14 10.33 -0.55
N GLY A 193 -6.38 10.14 0.75
CA GLY A 193 -6.20 8.85 1.42
C GLY A 193 -4.74 8.38 1.41
N ASN A 194 -4.43 7.42 0.54
CA ASN A 194 -3.09 6.87 0.32
C ASN A 194 -2.52 7.22 -1.07
N SER A 195 -2.99 8.32 -1.66
CA SER A 195 -2.51 8.83 -2.94
C SER A 195 -2.03 10.26 -2.80
N ILE A 196 -0.95 10.58 -3.51
CA ILE A 196 -0.62 11.97 -3.85
C ILE A 196 -0.77 12.12 -5.36
N GLU A 197 -1.57 13.10 -5.78
CA GLU A 197 -1.68 13.51 -7.17
C GLU A 197 -0.91 14.82 -7.35
N PHE A 198 -0.03 14.83 -8.36
CA PHE A 198 0.85 15.92 -8.72
C PHE A 198 0.39 16.58 -10.01
N TYR A 199 0.40 17.91 -10.00
CA TYR A 199 0.15 18.79 -11.13
C TYR A 199 1.40 19.64 -11.35
N PRO A 200 2.39 19.12 -12.09
CA PRO A 200 3.61 19.88 -12.39
C PRO A 200 3.28 21.22 -13.08
N ASP A 201 4.03 22.28 -12.77
CA ASP A 201 3.93 23.58 -13.46
C ASP A 201 4.24 23.43 -14.97
N GLY A 202 4.95 22.35 -15.34
CA GLY A 202 5.04 21.85 -16.71
C GLY A 202 5.17 20.32 -16.71
N GLY A 203 4.46 19.65 -17.62
CA GLY A 203 4.41 18.18 -17.69
C GLY A 203 2.97 17.67 -17.66
N GLN A 204 2.82 16.35 -17.57
CA GLN A 204 1.51 15.71 -17.38
C GLN A 204 1.29 15.47 -15.89
N ALA A 205 0.05 15.63 -15.43
CA ALA A 205 -0.33 15.24 -14.08
C ALA A 205 -0.10 13.74 -13.88
N TRP A 206 0.35 13.37 -12.69
CA TRP A 206 0.65 11.99 -12.33
C TRP A 206 0.33 11.75 -10.87
N SER A 207 0.18 10.50 -10.45
CA SER A 207 -0.10 10.16 -9.07
C SER A 207 0.74 8.98 -8.63
N THR A 208 0.91 8.86 -7.31
CA THR A 208 1.64 7.73 -6.72
C THR A 208 0.98 7.27 -5.43
N ALA A 209 1.20 6.00 -5.08
CA ALA A 209 0.84 5.46 -3.78
C ALA A 209 1.75 6.08 -2.74
N SER A 210 1.16 6.62 -1.68
CA SER A 210 1.90 7.25 -0.61
C SER A 210 1.14 7.13 0.70
N PHE A 211 1.87 7.03 1.81
CA PHE A 211 1.24 7.03 3.13
C PHE A 211 2.18 7.61 4.18
N PRO A 212 1.61 8.24 5.22
CA PRO A 212 2.38 8.66 6.38
C PRO A 212 2.86 7.43 7.16
N TYR A 213 4.06 7.52 7.71
CA TYR A 213 4.60 6.50 8.60
C TYR A 213 5.24 7.15 9.83
N HIS A 214 5.02 6.52 10.98
CA HIS A 214 5.70 6.87 12.23
C HIS A 214 6.73 5.81 12.57
N ASP A 215 7.99 6.22 12.54
CA ASP A 215 9.08 5.46 13.12
C ASP A 215 9.26 5.89 14.58
N ASP A 216 8.83 5.05 15.52
CA ASP A 216 8.89 5.32 16.97
C ASP A 216 10.33 5.58 17.47
N ALA A 217 11.35 5.15 16.73
CA ALA A 217 12.74 5.41 17.07
C ALA A 217 13.19 6.83 16.70
N LEU A 218 12.42 7.56 15.90
CA LEU A 218 12.74 8.92 15.45
C LEU A 218 11.86 9.95 16.15
N PRO A 219 12.43 10.91 16.90
CA PRO A 219 11.67 12.03 17.43
C PRO A 219 11.20 12.95 16.29
N GLY A 220 10.04 13.59 16.44
CA GLY A 220 9.59 14.60 15.48
C GLY A 220 8.08 14.71 15.34
N ALA A 221 7.66 15.63 14.47
CA ALA A 221 6.26 15.73 14.07
C ALA A 221 5.86 14.53 13.22
N PHE A 222 4.62 14.06 13.40
CA PHE A 222 4.02 13.08 12.52
C PHE A 222 3.57 13.75 11.20
N PRO A 223 3.77 13.09 10.03
CA PRO A 223 4.60 11.91 9.84
C PRO A 223 6.10 12.24 9.88
N ASN A 224 6.90 11.40 10.55
CA ASN A 224 8.37 11.53 10.53
C ASN A 224 9.00 10.77 9.35
N ARG A 225 8.21 9.94 8.64
CA ARG A 225 8.54 9.34 7.36
C ARG A 225 7.34 9.30 6.42
N ILE A 226 7.56 9.29 5.12
CA ILE A 226 6.52 8.99 4.14
C ILE A 226 6.99 7.84 3.26
N TYR A 227 6.09 6.92 2.93
CA TYR A 227 6.30 6.06 1.77
C TYR A 227 5.99 6.88 0.51
N PHE A 228 6.89 6.84 -0.45
CA PHE A 228 6.77 7.55 -1.72
C PHE A 228 7.46 6.75 -2.82
N ASP A 229 6.69 6.29 -3.80
CA ASP A 229 7.19 5.56 -4.99
C ASP A 229 8.27 4.49 -4.66
N GLY A 230 7.93 3.56 -3.76
CA GLY A 230 8.84 2.48 -3.36
C GLY A 230 9.95 2.90 -2.40
N VAL A 231 9.89 4.09 -1.78
CA VAL A 231 10.91 4.58 -0.84
C VAL A 231 10.28 5.04 0.46
N MET A 232 10.86 4.64 1.59
CA MET A 232 10.51 5.20 2.89
C MET A 232 11.36 6.43 3.21
N MET A 233 10.92 7.61 2.75
CA MET A 233 11.63 8.88 2.88
C MET A 233 11.55 9.44 4.31
N SER A 234 12.63 10.06 4.79
CA SER A 234 12.70 10.60 6.16
C SER A 234 12.46 12.10 6.17
N ARG A 235 11.63 12.57 7.10
CA ARG A 235 11.46 14.00 7.35
C ARG A 235 12.75 14.61 7.90
N GLN A 236 13.11 15.80 7.42
CA GLN A 236 14.24 16.60 7.90
C GLN A 236 13.80 17.57 9.00
#